data_AF-A0A5Q2FC29-F1
#
_entry.id   AF-A0A5Q2FC29-F1
#
_cell.length_a   1.000
_cell.length_b   1.000
_cell.length_c   1.000
_cell.angle_alpha   90.00
_cell.angle_beta   90.00
_cell.angle_gamma   90.00
#
_symmetry.space_group_name_H-M   'P 1'
#
loop_
_entity.id
_entity.type
_entity.pdbx_description
1 polymer ?
#
loop_
_entity_poly.entity_id
_entity_poly.type
_entity_poly.pdbx_seq_one_letter_code
_entity_poly.pdbx_strand_id
1 'polypeptide(L)'
;MAAFDYHLRSHTDFLKGVGRSTIMPVSQHVKSPAVFVFLAQEFSRHDGNQHLVNSMTDALILWALEGTDPDEGVLRSQEEILQRIAGELPGVKAMVDRRLKKRLAAMSAKSYPGGRAIQAHQKKDAYCLPYQTRSRIESESAADEALQVGFRERMEIRITSERRPGLGDTGLRAAVDVAQRAIQVTFETQGLEFASFLEKRDNEIRPFPTITEAIKKALTERGQTGSHAGLVGEAALGALRGVLYESDPVEREYLHKLSLTYSLLFTLNTEPRLIEYFQNLAGDFYLYVGTDVLLRALSEHFLPPADQVTRNTLAIAAQQGAKLILTAPVLNEVCSHLRVCDHEYRNHIAGSEDHLPYEIIRNVPHIMLRAFLYAHINTDLGSSRPSNWQGFVNMFCDYPDLHHDSTLKDVRLYLCLAFNMQYRSEDELAHYYDAKEVDRLGAALAQSKKNDVLARNDALLASAVYGRRVKRREDASATEFGLSTWWLTGETSILRHTRDLVRKHNAQYMMRPDFLLNFLTLAPKAADVRTTFKNVFPGLLGVSLGRRMDVDAFHEVMRLFTKESGVGV
;
A
#
# COMPACT_ATOMS: atom_id res chain seq x y z
N MET A 1 5.84 23.40 -36.92
CA MET A 1 4.42 22.97 -36.81
C MET A 1 4.05 21.94 -37.88
N ALA A 2 4.25 22.21 -39.18
CA ALA A 2 3.86 21.28 -40.24
C ALA A 2 4.38 19.83 -40.11
N ALA A 3 5.64 19.62 -39.72
CA ALA A 3 6.19 18.27 -39.53
C ALA A 3 5.59 17.51 -38.33
N PHE A 4 5.23 18.22 -37.25
CA PHE A 4 4.52 17.64 -36.11
C PHE A 4 3.09 17.25 -36.52
N ASP A 5 2.40 18.15 -37.21
CA ASP A 5 1.02 17.93 -37.68
C ASP A 5 0.91 16.77 -38.68
N TYR A 6 1.92 16.55 -39.52
CA TYR A 6 1.90 15.52 -40.55
C TYR A 6 2.38 14.14 -40.10
N HIS A 7 3.33 14.08 -39.15
CA HIS A 7 4.00 12.82 -38.80
C HIS A 7 3.81 12.35 -37.36
N LEU A 8 3.43 13.23 -36.42
CA LEU A 8 3.36 12.89 -34.99
C LEU A 8 1.98 13.16 -34.37
N ARG A 9 1.14 13.99 -35.01
CA ARG A 9 -0.19 14.35 -34.50
C ARG A 9 -1.11 13.16 -34.36
N SER A 10 -1.24 12.33 -35.39
CA SER A 10 -2.05 11.10 -35.34
C SER A 10 -1.60 10.13 -34.25
N HIS A 11 -0.29 10.09 -33.97
CA HIS A 11 0.30 9.25 -32.93
C HIS A 11 0.19 9.85 -31.52
N THR A 12 -0.17 11.12 -31.38
CA THR A 12 -0.32 11.82 -30.08
C THR A 12 -1.75 12.28 -29.83
N ASP A 13 -2.64 12.18 -30.81
CA ASP A 13 -4.05 12.57 -30.72
C ASP A 13 -4.82 11.83 -29.62
N PHE A 14 -4.37 10.62 -29.26
CA PHE A 14 -4.94 9.90 -28.13
C PHE A 14 -4.68 10.60 -26.79
N LEU A 15 -3.64 11.44 -26.67
CA LEU A 15 -3.29 12.18 -25.44
C LEU A 15 -4.09 13.48 -25.26
N LYS A 16 -4.89 13.89 -26.26
CA LYS A 16 -5.62 15.17 -26.23
C LYS A 16 -6.85 15.19 -25.29
N GLY A 17 -7.16 14.06 -24.65
CA GLY A 17 -8.33 13.94 -23.76
C GLY A 17 -7.94 13.81 -22.30
N VAL A 18 -8.91 14.09 -21.42
CA VAL A 18 -8.75 14.00 -19.97
C VAL A 18 -8.46 12.54 -19.58
N GLY A 19 -7.34 12.30 -18.90
CA GLY A 19 -6.99 11.00 -18.34
C GLY A 19 -6.80 9.88 -19.38
N ARG A 20 -6.45 10.22 -20.63
CA ARG A 20 -6.28 9.23 -21.72
C ARG A 20 -4.96 8.47 -21.71
N SER A 21 -4.11 8.69 -20.71
CA SER A 21 -2.91 7.87 -20.49
C SER A 21 -3.26 6.39 -20.34
N THR A 22 -2.38 5.51 -20.85
CA THR A 22 -2.59 4.07 -20.75
C THR A 22 -2.08 3.43 -19.44
N ILE A 23 -1.73 4.26 -18.43
CA ILE A 23 -1.21 3.81 -17.13
C ILE A 23 -2.14 2.76 -16.48
N MET A 24 -3.45 2.99 -16.53
CA MET A 24 -4.47 2.07 -16.03
C MET A 24 -5.33 1.55 -17.20
N PRO A 25 -5.27 0.25 -17.54
CA PRO A 25 -6.08 -0.30 -18.62
C PRO A 25 -7.54 -0.50 -18.16
N VAL A 26 -8.44 -0.59 -19.14
CA VAL A 26 -9.80 -1.11 -18.92
C VAL A 26 -9.70 -2.56 -18.44
N SER A 27 -10.47 -2.90 -17.42
CA SER A 27 -10.58 -4.25 -16.87
C SER A 27 -12.04 -4.62 -16.61
N GLN A 28 -12.28 -5.85 -16.15
CA GLN A 28 -13.60 -6.27 -15.68
C GLN A 28 -14.16 -5.34 -14.58
N HIS A 29 -13.28 -4.74 -13.78
CA HIS A 29 -13.63 -3.89 -12.64
C HIS A 29 -13.45 -2.39 -12.93
N VAL A 30 -12.77 -2.04 -14.02
CA VAL A 30 -12.46 -0.66 -14.42
C VAL A 30 -12.98 -0.41 -15.83
N LYS A 31 -14.17 0.19 -15.95
CA LYS A 31 -14.78 0.48 -17.27
C LYS A 31 -14.28 1.78 -17.89
N SER A 32 -14.05 2.81 -17.06
CA SER A 32 -13.59 4.14 -17.49
C SER A 32 -12.44 4.60 -16.59
N PRO A 33 -11.19 4.24 -16.92
CA PRO A 33 -10.04 4.59 -16.09
C PRO A 33 -9.73 6.08 -16.11
N ALA A 34 -10.15 6.79 -17.16
CA ALA A 34 -9.78 8.16 -17.45
C ALA A 34 -10.13 9.14 -16.33
N VAL A 35 -11.31 9.00 -15.72
CA VAL A 35 -11.70 9.86 -14.60
C VAL A 35 -10.76 9.70 -13.40
N PHE A 36 -10.31 8.48 -13.11
CA PHE A 36 -9.45 8.20 -11.96
C PHE A 36 -8.00 8.58 -12.19
N VAL A 37 -7.48 8.36 -13.40
CA VAL A 37 -6.14 8.84 -13.81
C VAL A 37 -6.10 10.36 -13.69
N PHE A 38 -7.12 11.04 -14.21
CA PHE A 38 -7.20 12.49 -14.11
C PHE A 38 -7.34 12.99 -12.66
N LEU A 39 -8.16 12.32 -11.85
CA LEU A 39 -8.25 12.64 -10.43
C LEU A 39 -6.91 12.48 -9.73
N ALA A 40 -6.17 11.40 -10.00
CA ALA A 40 -4.83 11.20 -9.43
C ALA A 40 -3.86 12.33 -9.84
N GLN A 41 -3.87 12.74 -11.11
CA GLN A 41 -3.08 13.89 -11.61
C GLN A 41 -3.40 15.17 -10.83
N GLU A 42 -4.69 15.51 -10.70
CA GLU A 42 -5.11 16.73 -9.99
C GLU A 42 -4.78 16.66 -8.49
N PHE A 43 -4.87 15.49 -7.86
CA PHE A 43 -4.50 15.28 -6.45
C PHE A 43 -3.00 15.43 -6.20
N SER A 44 -2.14 14.92 -7.09
CA SER A 44 -0.68 15.07 -6.98
C SER A 44 -0.22 16.52 -7.11
N ARG A 45 -1.02 17.39 -7.74
CA ARG A 45 -0.72 18.81 -7.96
C ARG A 45 -1.09 19.70 -6.77
N HIS A 46 -2.11 19.34 -5.99
CA HIS A 46 -2.62 20.22 -4.94
C HIS A 46 -1.78 20.10 -3.67
N ASP A 47 -0.78 20.98 -3.56
CA ASP A 47 0.00 21.18 -2.33
C ASP A 47 -0.83 21.88 -1.24
N GLY A 48 -1.06 21.15 -0.15
CA GLY A 48 -1.07 21.66 1.23
C GLY A 48 -2.19 22.58 1.71
N ASN A 49 -3.06 23.16 0.87
CA ASN A 49 -3.92 24.26 1.34
C ASN A 49 -5.40 24.24 0.93
N GLN A 50 -5.87 23.18 0.26
CA GLN A 50 -7.29 23.04 -0.07
C GLN A 50 -7.92 21.86 0.66
N HIS A 51 -9.17 22.01 1.06
CA HIS A 51 -10.00 20.86 1.44
C HIS A 51 -10.02 19.86 0.26
N LEU A 52 -9.31 18.73 0.37
CA LEU A 52 -9.43 17.49 -0.45
C LEU A 52 -10.74 17.32 -1.21
N VAL A 53 -11.88 17.42 -0.52
CA VAL A 53 -13.23 17.28 -1.07
C VAL A 53 -13.54 18.34 -2.11
N ASN A 54 -13.11 19.58 -1.89
CA ASN A 54 -13.23 20.66 -2.88
C ASN A 54 -12.32 20.39 -4.08
N SER A 55 -11.05 20.03 -3.87
CA SER A 55 -10.12 19.73 -4.97
C SER A 55 -10.61 18.55 -5.82
N MET A 56 -11.16 17.52 -5.20
CA MET A 56 -11.83 16.42 -5.90
C MET A 56 -13.07 16.89 -6.66
N THR A 57 -13.90 17.74 -6.05
CA THR A 57 -15.09 18.28 -6.74
C THR A 57 -14.66 19.10 -7.96
N ASP A 58 -13.61 19.90 -7.84
CA ASP A 58 -13.06 20.71 -8.92
C ASP A 58 -12.52 19.83 -10.05
N ALA A 59 -11.77 18.78 -9.73
CA ALA A 59 -11.30 17.80 -10.70
C ALA A 59 -12.46 17.07 -11.40
N LEU A 60 -13.51 16.66 -10.69
CA LEU A 60 -14.70 16.07 -11.31
C LEU A 60 -15.41 17.06 -12.25
N ILE A 61 -15.45 18.36 -11.90
CA ILE A 61 -15.98 19.42 -12.77
C ILE A 61 -15.12 19.54 -14.04
N LEU A 62 -13.79 19.60 -13.92
CA LEU A 62 -12.89 19.69 -15.07
C LEU A 62 -13.06 18.48 -16.01
N TRP A 63 -13.15 17.26 -15.45
CA TRP A 63 -13.42 16.06 -16.22
C TRP A 63 -14.79 16.11 -16.93
N ALA A 64 -15.82 16.56 -16.24
CA ALA A 64 -17.16 16.68 -16.82
C ALA A 64 -17.24 17.71 -17.96
N LEU A 65 -16.36 18.72 -17.94
CA LEU A 65 -16.23 19.73 -18.99
C LEU A 65 -15.31 19.30 -20.14
N GLU A 66 -14.74 18.09 -20.12
CA GLU A 66 -13.97 17.57 -21.25
C GLU A 66 -14.80 17.59 -22.54
N GLY A 67 -14.17 18.00 -23.64
CA GLY A 67 -14.82 18.11 -24.95
C GLY A 67 -15.70 19.36 -25.11
N THR A 68 -15.72 20.25 -24.11
CA THR A 68 -16.28 21.60 -24.30
C THR A 68 -15.31 22.46 -25.10
N ASP A 69 -15.88 23.31 -25.95
CA ASP A 69 -15.15 24.26 -26.76
C ASP A 69 -15.97 25.56 -26.87
N PRO A 70 -15.47 26.69 -26.31
CA PRO A 70 -16.16 27.98 -26.43
C PRO A 70 -16.25 28.47 -27.87
N ASP A 71 -15.28 28.12 -28.74
CA ASP A 71 -15.21 28.56 -30.13
C ASP A 71 -16.21 27.77 -31.00
N GLU A 72 -16.44 26.49 -30.69
CA GLU A 72 -17.47 25.65 -31.33
C GLU A 72 -18.84 25.77 -30.64
N GLY A 73 -18.94 26.56 -29.56
CA GLY A 73 -20.18 26.76 -28.79
C GLY A 73 -20.62 25.55 -27.97
N VAL A 74 -19.75 24.55 -27.79
CA VAL A 74 -20.01 23.34 -26.98
C VAL A 74 -19.78 23.70 -25.51
N LEU A 75 -20.86 23.99 -24.80
CA LEU A 75 -20.88 24.35 -23.38
C LEU A 75 -21.70 23.33 -22.58
N ARG A 76 -21.54 23.32 -21.25
CA ARG A 76 -22.36 22.46 -20.37
C ARG A 76 -23.00 23.26 -19.23
N SER A 77 -24.27 23.00 -18.94
CA SER A 77 -24.97 23.56 -17.77
C SER A 77 -24.52 22.89 -16.47
N GLN A 78 -24.91 23.46 -15.33
CA GLN A 78 -24.67 22.85 -14.02
C GLN A 78 -25.30 21.44 -13.92
N GLU A 79 -26.52 21.26 -14.43
CA GLU A 79 -27.22 19.98 -14.44
C GLU A 79 -26.52 18.95 -15.32
N GLU A 80 -26.06 19.35 -16.51
CA GLU A 80 -25.34 18.47 -17.43
C GLU A 80 -23.98 18.01 -16.86
N ILE A 81 -23.29 18.91 -16.14
CA ILE A 81 -22.07 18.57 -15.40
C ILE A 81 -22.39 17.53 -14.32
N LEU A 82 -23.41 17.77 -13.49
CA LEU A 82 -23.78 16.85 -12.42
C LEU A 82 -24.23 15.49 -12.96
N GLN A 83 -25.00 15.48 -14.06
CA GLN A 83 -25.47 14.26 -14.71
C GLN A 83 -24.31 13.45 -15.28
N ARG A 84 -23.33 14.09 -15.94
CA ARG A 84 -22.15 13.40 -16.44
C ARG A 84 -21.33 12.78 -15.30
N ILE A 85 -21.12 13.52 -14.21
CA ILE A 85 -20.41 13.01 -13.01
C ILE A 85 -21.18 11.84 -12.39
N ALA A 86 -22.48 11.99 -12.15
CA ALA A 86 -23.30 10.97 -11.50
C ALA A 86 -23.53 9.73 -12.38
N GLY A 87 -23.44 9.87 -13.70
CA GLY A 87 -23.54 8.75 -14.64
C GLY A 87 -22.32 7.82 -14.57
N GLU A 88 -21.13 8.38 -14.37
CA GLU A 88 -19.90 7.60 -14.23
C GLU A 88 -19.62 7.18 -12.78
N LEU A 89 -19.86 8.09 -11.84
CA LEU A 89 -19.61 7.91 -10.40
C LEU A 89 -20.89 8.21 -9.60
N PRO A 90 -21.86 7.27 -9.53
CA PRO A 90 -23.10 7.49 -8.80
C PRO A 90 -22.89 7.83 -7.32
N GLY A 91 -21.89 7.20 -6.69
CA GLY A 91 -21.59 7.36 -5.26
C GLY A 91 -21.22 8.80 -4.86
N VAL A 92 -20.58 9.56 -5.75
CA VAL A 92 -20.10 10.92 -5.43
C VAL A 92 -21.17 12.00 -5.61
N LYS A 93 -22.33 11.66 -6.20
CA LYS A 93 -23.39 12.62 -6.54
C LYS A 93 -23.78 13.53 -5.38
N ALA A 94 -24.07 12.95 -4.21
CA ALA A 94 -24.52 13.71 -3.04
C ALA A 94 -23.45 14.66 -2.50
N MET A 95 -22.17 14.28 -2.60
CA MET A 95 -21.04 15.10 -2.18
C MET A 95 -20.80 16.27 -3.14
N VAL A 96 -20.86 16.01 -4.45
CA VAL A 96 -20.67 17.02 -5.50
C VAL A 96 -21.82 18.01 -5.54
N ASP A 97 -23.07 17.54 -5.56
CA ASP A 97 -24.28 18.35 -5.70
C ASP A 97 -24.35 19.50 -4.68
N ARG A 98 -24.06 19.19 -3.41
CA ARG A 98 -24.04 20.18 -2.30
C ARG A 98 -23.02 21.30 -2.49
N ARG A 99 -21.97 21.08 -3.26
CA ARG A 99 -20.82 21.99 -3.40
C ARG A 99 -20.71 22.61 -4.79
N LEU A 100 -21.34 21.98 -5.80
CA LEU A 100 -21.15 22.25 -7.22
C LEU A 100 -21.25 23.74 -7.57
N LYS A 101 -22.37 24.38 -7.20
CA LYS A 101 -22.61 25.81 -7.47
C LYS A 101 -21.51 26.72 -6.90
N LYS A 102 -21.11 26.47 -5.64
CA LYS A 102 -20.07 27.25 -4.96
C LYS A 102 -18.70 27.03 -5.62
N ARG A 103 -18.41 25.81 -6.06
CA ARG A 103 -17.15 25.47 -6.73
C ARG A 103 -17.06 26.04 -8.14
N LEU A 104 -18.11 25.94 -8.95
CA LEU A 104 -18.17 26.56 -10.29
C LEU A 104 -17.91 28.07 -10.22
N ALA A 105 -18.51 28.77 -9.25
CA ALA A 105 -18.25 30.18 -9.00
C ALA A 105 -16.78 30.45 -8.62
N ALA A 106 -16.20 29.62 -7.74
CA ALA A 106 -14.81 29.75 -7.32
C ALA A 106 -13.84 29.51 -8.48
N MET A 107 -14.01 28.44 -9.26
CA MET A 107 -13.16 28.06 -10.39
C MET A 107 -13.23 29.04 -11.58
N SER A 108 -14.34 29.78 -11.70
CA SER A 108 -14.52 30.83 -12.71
C SER A 108 -13.85 32.16 -12.33
N ALA A 109 -13.46 32.31 -11.06
CA ALA A 109 -12.86 33.54 -10.56
C ALA A 109 -11.40 33.67 -10.99
N LYS A 110 -10.94 34.91 -11.24
CA LYS A 110 -9.53 35.18 -11.56
C LYS A 110 -8.59 34.88 -10.38
N SER A 111 -9.11 34.96 -9.16
CA SER A 111 -8.39 34.70 -7.90
C SER A 111 -8.26 33.22 -7.57
N TYR A 112 -8.78 32.32 -8.41
CA TYR A 112 -8.62 30.89 -8.20
C TYR A 112 -7.14 30.50 -8.34
N PRO A 113 -6.61 29.55 -7.54
CA PRO A 113 -5.21 29.14 -7.64
C PRO A 113 -4.86 28.67 -9.05
N GLY A 114 -3.82 29.28 -9.65
CA GLY A 114 -3.46 29.04 -11.06
C GLY A 114 -4.29 29.82 -12.09
N GLY A 115 -5.15 30.75 -11.65
CA GLY A 115 -6.03 31.53 -12.51
C GLY A 115 -7.37 30.85 -12.79
N ARG A 116 -8.10 31.32 -13.80
CA ARG A 116 -9.42 30.77 -14.15
C ARG A 116 -9.28 29.34 -14.66
N ALA A 117 -9.76 28.38 -13.87
CA ALA A 117 -9.79 26.97 -14.24
C ALA A 117 -10.92 26.65 -15.23
N ILE A 118 -12.03 27.41 -15.17
CA ILE A 118 -13.17 27.28 -16.10
C ILE A 118 -13.63 28.65 -16.59
N GLN A 119 -14.34 28.70 -17.71
CA GLN A 119 -15.05 29.89 -18.17
C GLN A 119 -16.55 29.76 -17.94
N ALA A 120 -17.16 30.83 -17.42
CA ALA A 120 -18.60 30.93 -17.23
C ALA A 120 -19.23 31.81 -18.31
N HIS A 121 -20.23 31.28 -19.00
CA HIS A 121 -21.02 31.97 -20.02
C HIS A 121 -22.37 32.39 -19.44
N GLN A 122 -22.38 33.49 -18.68
CA GLN A 122 -23.54 33.95 -17.90
C GLN A 122 -24.86 34.03 -18.71
N LYS A 123 -24.79 34.44 -19.99
CA LYS A 123 -25.99 34.55 -20.86
C LYS A 123 -26.63 33.19 -21.18
N LYS A 124 -25.86 32.12 -21.15
CA LYS A 124 -26.28 30.75 -21.50
C LYS A 124 -26.36 29.84 -20.26
N ASP A 125 -26.08 30.38 -19.08
CA ASP A 125 -25.96 29.64 -17.82
C ASP A 125 -25.13 28.34 -17.95
N ALA A 126 -23.99 28.45 -18.63
CA ALA A 126 -23.17 27.31 -19.02
C ALA A 126 -21.68 27.56 -18.81
N TYR A 127 -20.90 26.48 -18.80
CA TYR A 127 -19.47 26.46 -18.49
C TYR A 127 -18.67 25.69 -19.56
N CYS A 128 -17.39 26.02 -19.71
CA CYS A 128 -16.45 25.31 -20.57
C CYS A 128 -15.00 25.39 -20.05
N LEU A 129 -14.13 24.54 -20.62
CA LEU A 129 -12.69 24.57 -20.36
C LEU A 129 -11.99 25.66 -21.20
N PRO A 130 -11.23 26.58 -20.60
CA PRO A 130 -10.37 27.50 -21.34
C PRO A 130 -9.22 26.74 -22.01
N TYR A 131 -8.71 27.29 -23.13
CA TYR A 131 -7.58 26.73 -23.87
C TYR A 131 -6.37 26.38 -22.98
N GLN A 132 -6.00 27.28 -22.06
CA GLN A 132 -4.88 27.06 -21.13
C GLN A 132 -5.09 25.82 -20.25
N THR A 133 -6.33 25.56 -19.81
CA THR A 133 -6.64 24.38 -19.01
C THR A 133 -6.63 23.12 -19.87
N ARG A 134 -7.15 23.18 -21.11
CA ARG A 134 -7.07 22.07 -22.08
C ARG A 134 -5.62 21.68 -22.35
N SER A 135 -4.79 22.63 -22.78
CA SER A 135 -3.37 22.40 -23.08
C SER A 135 -2.59 21.81 -21.90
N ARG A 136 -2.92 22.23 -20.67
CA ARG A 136 -2.33 21.66 -19.46
C ARG A 136 -2.69 20.18 -19.28
N ILE A 137 -3.97 19.82 -19.42
CA ILE A 137 -4.46 18.44 -19.32
C ILE A 137 -3.76 17.54 -20.36
N GLU A 138 -3.57 18.04 -21.58
CA GLU A 138 -2.85 17.31 -22.64
C GLU A 138 -1.39 17.06 -22.24
N SER A 139 -0.71 18.07 -21.69
CA SER A 139 0.68 17.94 -21.21
C SER A 139 0.82 16.93 -20.08
N GLU A 140 -0.15 16.86 -19.17
CA GLU A 140 -0.17 15.90 -18.06
C GLU A 140 -0.37 14.48 -18.56
N SER A 141 -1.29 14.29 -19.50
CA SER A 141 -1.51 12.99 -20.14
C SER A 141 -0.26 12.51 -20.88
N ALA A 142 0.47 13.42 -21.53
CA ALA A 142 1.74 13.10 -22.18
C ALA A 142 2.85 12.71 -21.17
N ALA A 143 2.93 13.39 -20.02
CA ALA A 143 3.89 13.06 -18.98
C ALA A 143 3.63 11.67 -18.37
N ASP A 144 2.37 11.30 -18.21
CA ASP A 144 1.97 9.98 -17.73
C ASP A 144 2.32 8.87 -18.72
N GLU A 145 2.08 9.10 -20.01
CA GLU A 145 2.49 8.15 -21.05
C GLU A 145 4.02 8.00 -21.11
N ALA A 146 4.76 9.11 -21.00
CA ALA A 146 6.23 9.07 -20.93
C ALA A 146 6.72 8.27 -19.71
N LEU A 147 6.07 8.41 -18.56
CA LEU A 147 6.39 7.64 -17.36
C LEU A 147 6.16 6.13 -17.57
N GLN A 148 5.08 5.75 -18.24
CA GLN A 148 4.80 4.36 -18.58
C GLN A 148 5.83 3.78 -19.55
N VAL A 149 6.22 4.54 -20.57
CA VAL A 149 7.29 4.14 -21.50
C VAL A 149 8.59 3.94 -20.73
N GLY A 150 8.98 4.90 -19.88
CA GLY A 150 10.18 4.80 -19.06
C GLY A 150 10.15 3.60 -18.11
N PHE A 151 8.99 3.28 -17.52
CA PHE A 151 8.83 2.07 -16.72
C PHE A 151 9.10 0.79 -17.53
N ARG A 152 8.53 0.69 -18.74
CA ARG A 152 8.74 -0.48 -19.63
C ARG A 152 10.21 -0.63 -20.04
N GLU A 153 10.90 0.47 -20.32
CA GLU A 153 12.33 0.47 -20.64
C GLU A 153 13.17 -0.08 -19.48
N ARG A 154 12.87 0.32 -18.23
CA ARG A 154 13.57 -0.20 -17.04
C ARG A 154 13.32 -1.70 -16.85
N MET A 155 12.09 -2.16 -17.08
CA MET A 155 11.76 -3.58 -17.06
C MET A 155 12.51 -4.38 -18.12
N GLU A 156 12.63 -3.85 -19.34
CA GLU A 156 13.39 -4.47 -20.42
C GLU A 156 14.88 -4.62 -20.07
N ILE A 157 15.48 -3.57 -19.47
CA ILE A 157 16.86 -3.60 -18.97
C ILE A 157 17.04 -4.71 -17.93
N ARG A 158 16.15 -4.79 -16.94
CA ARG A 158 16.21 -5.82 -15.89
C ARG A 158 16.12 -7.24 -16.47
N ILE A 159 15.14 -7.50 -17.32
CA ILE A 159 14.95 -8.83 -17.92
C ILE A 159 16.15 -9.22 -18.80
N THR A 160 16.71 -8.26 -19.55
CA THR A 160 17.87 -8.50 -20.40
C THR A 160 19.12 -8.81 -19.57
N SER A 161 19.29 -8.14 -18.42
CA SER A 161 20.44 -8.34 -17.54
C SER A 161 20.52 -9.75 -16.95
N GLU A 162 19.39 -10.43 -16.75
CA GLU A 162 19.32 -11.81 -16.25
C GLU A 162 19.75 -12.87 -17.28
N ARG A 163 19.92 -12.50 -18.56
CA ARG A 163 20.38 -13.37 -19.68
C ARG A 163 19.76 -14.78 -19.66
N ARG A 164 18.44 -14.89 -19.77
CA ARG A 164 17.72 -16.18 -19.78
C ARG A 164 17.72 -16.83 -21.17
N PRO A 165 18.39 -17.99 -21.36
CA PRO A 165 18.40 -18.69 -22.63
C PRO A 165 16.98 -19.12 -23.06
N GLY A 166 16.65 -18.96 -24.34
CA GLY A 166 15.37 -19.41 -24.90
C GLY A 166 14.19 -18.44 -24.73
N LEU A 167 14.38 -17.26 -24.14
CA LEU A 167 13.34 -16.23 -24.06
C LEU A 167 13.12 -15.55 -25.43
N GLY A 168 14.19 -15.15 -26.11
CA GLY A 168 14.14 -14.42 -27.39
C GLY A 168 13.45 -13.04 -27.30
N ASP A 169 13.45 -12.27 -28.40
CA ASP A 169 12.90 -10.90 -28.41
C ASP A 169 11.38 -10.87 -28.20
N THR A 170 10.67 -11.86 -28.72
CA THR A 170 9.23 -12.01 -28.53
C THR A 170 8.88 -12.34 -27.08
N GLY A 171 9.65 -13.22 -26.44
CA GLY A 171 9.48 -13.54 -25.02
C GLY A 171 9.88 -12.38 -24.10
N LEU A 172 10.88 -11.58 -24.48
CA LEU A 172 11.28 -10.36 -23.76
C LEU A 172 10.12 -9.36 -23.70
N ARG A 173 9.53 -9.04 -24.86
CA ARG A 173 8.36 -8.14 -24.92
C ARG A 173 7.18 -8.69 -24.13
N ALA A 174 6.91 -9.99 -24.25
CA ALA A 174 5.86 -10.65 -23.47
C ALA A 174 6.13 -10.57 -21.96
N ALA A 175 7.38 -10.73 -21.52
CA ALA A 175 7.76 -10.67 -20.11
C ALA A 175 7.60 -9.24 -19.54
N VAL A 176 7.97 -8.21 -20.29
CA VAL A 176 7.70 -6.80 -19.93
C VAL A 176 6.20 -6.56 -19.78
N ASP A 177 5.40 -6.98 -20.76
CA ASP A 177 3.95 -6.78 -20.74
C ASP A 177 3.25 -7.55 -19.60
N VAL A 178 3.73 -8.77 -19.30
CA VAL A 178 3.26 -9.58 -18.17
C VAL A 178 3.64 -8.95 -16.85
N ALA A 179 4.87 -8.45 -16.70
CA ALA A 179 5.33 -7.82 -15.47
C ALA A 179 4.56 -6.52 -15.16
N GLN A 180 4.39 -5.65 -16.16
CA GLN A 180 3.58 -4.43 -16.02
C GLN A 180 2.13 -4.78 -15.65
N ARG A 181 1.53 -5.77 -16.32
CA ARG A 181 0.15 -6.18 -16.02
C ARG A 181 0.03 -6.82 -14.63
N ALA A 182 1.02 -7.59 -14.19
CA ALA A 182 1.02 -8.18 -12.86
C ALA A 182 1.02 -7.12 -11.74
N ILE A 183 1.77 -6.03 -11.89
CA ILE A 183 1.70 -4.88 -10.95
C ILE A 183 0.29 -4.28 -10.95
N GLN A 184 -0.29 -4.04 -12.13
CA GLN A 184 -1.64 -3.47 -12.24
C GLN A 184 -2.68 -4.38 -11.58
N VAL A 185 -2.62 -5.70 -11.83
CA VAL A 185 -3.48 -6.72 -11.20
C VAL A 185 -3.31 -6.70 -9.68
N THR A 186 -2.08 -6.49 -9.20
CA THR A 186 -1.79 -6.44 -7.76
C THR A 186 -2.50 -5.26 -7.10
N PHE A 187 -2.36 -4.05 -7.63
CA PHE A 187 -3.06 -2.87 -7.10
C PHE A 187 -4.58 -2.94 -7.30
N GLU A 188 -5.05 -3.49 -8.42
CA GLU A 188 -6.47 -3.74 -8.67
C GLU A 188 -7.04 -4.68 -7.60
N THR A 189 -6.33 -5.77 -7.28
CA THR A 189 -6.77 -6.74 -6.27
C THR A 189 -6.73 -6.15 -4.87
N GLN A 190 -5.67 -5.44 -4.50
CA GLN A 190 -5.58 -4.75 -3.21
C GLN A 190 -6.71 -3.75 -3.00
N GLY A 191 -7.04 -3.01 -4.05
CA GLY A 191 -8.10 -2.03 -3.97
C GLY A 191 -9.50 -2.66 -3.96
N LEU A 192 -9.72 -3.79 -4.63
CA LEU A 192 -10.94 -4.60 -4.46
C LEU A 192 -11.07 -5.16 -3.04
N GLU A 193 -9.97 -5.59 -2.44
CA GLU A 193 -9.96 -6.01 -1.03
C GLU A 193 -10.29 -4.85 -0.10
N PHE A 194 -9.74 -3.67 -0.37
CA PHE A 194 -10.09 -2.46 0.35
C PHE A 194 -11.58 -2.14 0.22
N ALA A 195 -12.13 -2.13 -1.00
CA ALA A 195 -13.55 -1.93 -1.24
C ALA A 195 -14.41 -2.97 -0.51
N SER A 196 -14.08 -4.25 -0.61
CA SER A 196 -14.80 -5.34 0.06
C SER A 196 -14.78 -5.20 1.59
N PHE A 197 -13.63 -4.77 2.14
CA PHE A 197 -13.48 -4.44 3.55
C PHE A 197 -14.40 -3.28 3.96
N LEU A 198 -14.50 -2.23 3.15
CA LEU A 198 -15.37 -1.08 3.41
C LEU A 198 -16.87 -1.43 3.34
N GLU A 199 -17.29 -2.26 2.37
CA GLU A 199 -18.71 -2.61 2.18
C GLU A 199 -19.24 -3.63 3.20
N LYS A 200 -18.40 -4.10 4.14
CA LYS A 200 -18.72 -5.18 5.08
C LYS A 200 -19.18 -6.47 4.36
N ARG A 201 -18.84 -6.63 3.06
CA ARG A 201 -19.33 -7.72 2.20
C ARG A 201 -18.54 -9.00 2.35
N ASP A 202 -17.24 -8.94 2.66
CA ASP A 202 -16.46 -10.13 3.00
C ASP A 202 -16.08 -10.15 4.48
N ASN A 203 -16.72 -11.08 5.21
CA ASN A 203 -16.12 -11.70 6.41
C ASN A 203 -15.27 -12.93 6.02
N GLU A 204 -14.92 -13.07 4.74
CA GLU A 204 -14.07 -14.13 4.21
C GLU A 204 -12.62 -13.66 4.17
N ILE A 205 -11.75 -14.46 4.78
CA ILE A 205 -10.30 -14.25 4.77
C ILE A 205 -9.81 -14.45 3.34
N ARG A 206 -9.53 -13.37 2.62
CA ARG A 206 -8.72 -13.43 1.41
C ARG A 206 -7.25 -13.26 1.79
N PRO A 207 -6.37 -14.22 1.45
CA PRO A 207 -4.95 -14.05 1.66
C PRO A 207 -4.46 -12.87 0.80
N PHE A 208 -3.44 -12.16 1.29
CA PHE A 208 -2.81 -11.08 0.55
C PHE A 208 -2.46 -11.51 -0.88
N PRO A 209 -2.71 -10.65 -1.89
CA PRO A 209 -2.37 -10.96 -3.26
C PRO A 209 -0.87 -11.17 -3.35
N THR A 210 -0.48 -12.22 -4.08
CA THR A 210 0.93 -12.47 -4.33
C THR A 210 1.31 -12.04 -5.75
N ILE A 211 2.53 -11.55 -5.95
CA ILE A 211 3.03 -11.21 -7.29
C ILE A 211 2.97 -12.43 -8.20
N THR A 212 3.28 -13.63 -7.70
CA THR A 212 3.18 -14.88 -8.48
C THR A 212 1.74 -15.19 -8.92
N GLU A 213 0.73 -14.97 -8.08
CA GLU A 213 -0.68 -15.09 -8.48
C GLU A 213 -1.06 -14.02 -9.52
N ALA A 214 -0.57 -12.79 -9.36
CA ALA A 214 -0.78 -11.72 -10.33
C ALA A 214 -0.11 -12.00 -11.69
N ILE A 215 1.11 -12.56 -11.71
CA ILE A 215 1.81 -13.01 -12.92
C ILE A 215 1.01 -14.11 -13.61
N LYS A 216 0.50 -15.11 -12.88
CA LYS A 216 -0.33 -16.19 -13.45
C LYS A 216 -1.58 -15.64 -14.13
N LYS A 217 -2.26 -14.68 -13.49
CA LYS A 217 -3.42 -13.99 -14.08
C LYS A 217 -3.00 -13.22 -15.34
N ALA A 218 -1.92 -12.44 -15.26
CA ALA A 218 -1.40 -11.67 -16.40
C ALA A 218 -0.99 -12.55 -17.59
N LEU A 219 -0.33 -13.69 -17.36
CA LEU A 219 0.01 -14.66 -18.40
C LEU A 219 -1.24 -15.16 -19.13
N THR A 220 -2.28 -15.50 -18.36
CA THR A 220 -3.56 -15.99 -18.90
C THR A 220 -4.27 -14.91 -19.72
N GLU A 221 -4.36 -13.68 -19.20
CA GLU A 221 -4.95 -12.53 -19.91
C GLU A 221 -4.21 -12.19 -21.21
N ARG A 222 -2.89 -12.48 -21.27
CA ARG A 222 -2.06 -12.26 -22.46
C ARG A 222 -1.96 -13.47 -23.39
N GLY A 223 -2.72 -14.54 -23.13
CA GLY A 223 -2.73 -15.74 -23.97
C GLY A 223 -1.42 -16.54 -23.95
N GLN A 224 -0.57 -16.33 -22.95
CA GLN A 224 0.70 -17.06 -22.81
C GLN A 224 0.43 -18.44 -22.21
N THR A 225 0.74 -19.51 -22.97
CA THR A 225 0.52 -20.90 -22.54
C THR A 225 1.74 -21.79 -22.78
N GLY A 226 1.79 -22.96 -22.14
CA GLY A 226 2.84 -23.95 -22.31
C GLY A 226 4.18 -23.60 -21.64
N SER A 227 5.26 -24.26 -22.07
CA SER A 227 6.59 -24.12 -21.49
C SER A 227 7.19 -22.72 -21.65
N HIS A 228 6.88 -22.04 -22.76
CA HIS A 228 7.34 -20.67 -23.01
C HIS A 228 6.72 -19.67 -22.01
N ALA A 229 5.48 -19.88 -21.57
CA ALA A 229 4.85 -19.06 -20.54
C ALA A 229 5.56 -19.16 -19.19
N GLY A 230 6.18 -20.32 -18.89
CA GLY A 230 7.04 -20.49 -17.71
C GLY A 230 8.24 -19.56 -17.76
N LEU A 231 8.98 -19.55 -18.88
CA LEU A 231 10.13 -18.67 -19.08
C LEU A 231 9.77 -17.18 -18.98
N VAL A 232 8.66 -16.79 -19.62
CA VAL A 232 8.13 -15.42 -19.55
C VAL A 232 7.73 -15.05 -18.11
N GLY A 233 7.05 -15.94 -17.40
CA GLY A 233 6.62 -15.72 -16.04
C GLY A 233 7.77 -15.59 -15.05
N GLU A 234 8.81 -16.40 -15.18
CA GLU A 234 9.99 -16.30 -14.33
C GLU A 234 10.81 -15.05 -14.63
N ALA A 235 10.97 -14.67 -15.91
CA ALA A 235 11.62 -13.42 -16.31
C ALA A 235 10.88 -12.20 -15.74
N ALA A 236 9.55 -12.20 -15.82
CA ALA A 236 8.71 -11.16 -15.21
C ALA A 236 8.89 -11.13 -13.68
N LEU A 237 8.91 -12.29 -13.02
CA LEU A 237 9.10 -12.37 -11.56
C LEU A 237 10.48 -11.83 -11.13
N GLY A 238 11.54 -12.16 -11.86
CA GLY A 238 12.90 -11.67 -11.61
C GLY A 238 12.98 -10.14 -11.69
N ALA A 239 12.44 -9.57 -12.77
CA ALA A 239 12.42 -8.12 -12.92
C ALA A 239 11.54 -7.41 -11.87
N LEU A 240 10.38 -7.97 -11.54
CA LEU A 240 9.51 -7.44 -10.48
C LEU A 240 10.18 -7.49 -9.11
N ARG A 241 10.97 -8.53 -8.81
CA ARG A 241 11.77 -8.55 -7.57
C ARG A 241 12.72 -7.35 -7.50
N GLY A 242 13.37 -7.02 -8.60
CA GLY A 242 14.20 -5.82 -8.70
C GLY A 242 13.40 -4.56 -8.40
N VAL A 243 12.20 -4.42 -8.98
CA VAL A 243 11.29 -3.30 -8.67
C VAL A 243 10.88 -3.24 -7.20
N LEU A 244 10.72 -4.39 -6.51
CA LEU A 244 10.29 -4.43 -5.11
C LEU A 244 11.40 -4.10 -4.10
N TYR A 245 12.64 -4.48 -4.43
CA TYR A 245 13.74 -4.46 -3.46
C TYR A 245 14.84 -3.45 -3.79
N GLU A 246 14.90 -2.99 -5.03
CA GLU A 246 15.93 -2.08 -5.52
C GLU A 246 15.35 -1.21 -6.64
N SER A 247 14.30 -0.47 -6.30
CA SER A 247 13.53 0.31 -7.27
C SER A 247 14.34 1.48 -7.89
N ASP A 248 14.13 1.75 -9.18
CA ASP A 248 14.59 2.98 -9.84
C ASP A 248 13.62 4.15 -9.57
N PRO A 249 14.04 5.42 -9.58
CA PRO A 249 13.13 6.56 -9.40
C PRO A 249 11.92 6.56 -10.36
N VAL A 250 12.10 6.15 -11.61
CA VAL A 250 11.01 6.06 -12.60
C VAL A 250 10.02 4.97 -12.21
N GLU A 251 10.52 3.83 -11.73
CA GLU A 251 9.69 2.73 -11.24
C GLU A 251 8.87 3.14 -10.02
N ARG A 252 9.48 3.84 -9.05
CA ARG A 252 8.76 4.36 -7.87
C ARG A 252 7.64 5.31 -8.25
N GLU A 253 7.93 6.28 -9.12
CA GLU A 253 6.92 7.25 -9.58
C GLU A 253 5.78 6.55 -10.34
N TYR A 254 6.09 5.55 -11.17
CA TYR A 254 5.08 4.76 -11.88
C TYR A 254 4.18 3.99 -10.91
N LEU A 255 4.77 3.27 -9.97
CA LEU A 255 4.02 2.58 -8.93
C LEU A 255 3.16 3.60 -8.15
N HIS A 256 3.70 4.77 -7.82
CA HIS A 256 3.03 5.77 -6.97
C HIS A 256 1.73 6.21 -7.62
N LYS A 257 1.79 6.56 -8.90
CA LYS A 257 0.61 6.93 -9.69
C LYS A 257 -0.39 5.79 -9.76
N LEU A 258 0.04 4.55 -9.95
CA LEU A 258 -0.86 3.39 -9.94
C LEU A 258 -1.56 3.24 -8.58
N SER A 259 -0.80 3.23 -7.50
CA SER A 259 -1.31 3.11 -6.13
C SER A 259 -2.35 4.18 -5.81
N LEU A 260 -2.06 5.44 -6.15
CA LEU A 260 -2.98 6.56 -5.95
C LEU A 260 -4.24 6.42 -6.81
N THR A 261 -4.09 6.07 -8.09
CA THR A 261 -5.20 5.92 -9.03
C THR A 261 -6.17 4.83 -8.57
N TYR A 262 -5.66 3.65 -8.21
CA TYR A 262 -6.49 2.57 -7.68
C TYR A 262 -7.11 2.94 -6.33
N SER A 263 -6.36 3.57 -5.42
CA SER A 263 -6.91 4.01 -4.13
C SER A 263 -8.09 4.96 -4.29
N LEU A 264 -7.99 5.93 -5.21
CA LEU A 264 -9.08 6.83 -5.56
C LEU A 264 -10.26 6.08 -6.19
N LEU A 265 -10.00 5.21 -7.17
CA LEU A 265 -11.02 4.37 -7.80
C LEU A 265 -11.88 3.64 -6.77
N PHE A 266 -11.25 2.90 -5.86
CA PHE A 266 -11.97 2.08 -4.91
C PHE A 266 -12.61 2.90 -3.80
N THR A 267 -11.98 3.98 -3.34
CA THR A 267 -12.60 4.87 -2.35
C THR A 267 -13.86 5.53 -2.91
N LEU A 268 -13.82 6.02 -4.15
CA LEU A 268 -14.93 6.75 -4.78
C LEU A 268 -16.07 5.85 -5.25
N ASN A 269 -15.78 4.62 -5.65
CA ASN A 269 -16.84 3.68 -6.01
C ASN A 269 -17.52 3.10 -4.78
N THR A 270 -16.83 3.02 -3.65
CA THR A 270 -17.30 2.28 -2.48
C THR A 270 -17.88 3.19 -1.40
N GLU A 271 -17.08 4.11 -0.87
CA GLU A 271 -17.51 5.02 0.19
C GLU A 271 -16.83 6.39 0.02
N PRO A 272 -17.37 7.26 -0.86
CA PRO A 272 -16.85 8.62 -1.09
C PRO A 272 -16.76 9.47 0.17
N ARG A 273 -17.59 9.20 1.19
CA ARG A 273 -17.56 9.97 2.44
C ARG A 273 -16.24 9.75 3.18
N LEU A 274 -15.52 8.65 2.94
CA LEU A 274 -14.16 8.45 3.46
C LEU A 274 -13.24 9.62 3.18
N ILE A 275 -13.40 10.29 2.04
CA ILE A 275 -12.57 11.45 1.71
C ILE A 275 -12.85 12.65 2.62
N GLU A 276 -14.11 12.82 3.06
CA GLU A 276 -14.46 13.81 4.10
C GLU A 276 -13.87 13.40 5.47
N TYR A 277 -13.85 12.10 5.78
CA TYR A 277 -13.25 11.59 7.02
C TYR A 277 -11.72 11.69 7.04
N PHE A 278 -11.03 11.41 5.93
CA PHE A 278 -9.57 11.49 5.84
C PHE A 278 -9.05 12.90 6.15
N GLN A 279 -9.82 13.93 5.78
CA GLN A 279 -9.50 15.31 6.16
C GLN A 279 -9.58 15.55 7.67
N ASN A 280 -10.55 14.92 8.35
CA ASN A 280 -10.85 15.18 9.76
C ASN A 280 -10.05 14.28 10.71
N LEU A 281 -9.69 13.06 10.30
CA LEU A 281 -8.97 12.07 11.11
C LEU A 281 -7.45 12.14 11.01
N ALA A 282 -6.91 12.86 10.02
CA ALA A 282 -5.47 13.04 9.84
C ALA A 282 -4.84 13.76 11.05
N GLY A 283 -4.46 12.95 12.05
CA GLY A 283 -3.69 13.32 13.23
C GLY A 283 -4.26 12.97 14.61
N ASP A 284 -5.38 12.26 14.73
CA ASP A 284 -5.86 11.75 16.04
C ASP A 284 -5.99 10.22 16.11
N PHE A 285 -5.39 9.50 15.17
CA PHE A 285 -5.37 8.04 15.23
C PHE A 285 -4.72 7.55 16.53
N TYR A 286 -5.32 6.56 17.17
CA TYR A 286 -4.76 5.82 18.29
C TYR A 286 -4.59 4.36 17.86
N LEU A 287 -3.37 4.00 17.48
CA LEU A 287 -3.07 2.74 16.82
C LEU A 287 -2.36 1.81 17.81
N TYR A 288 -3.05 0.76 18.25
CA TYR A 288 -2.39 -0.41 18.82
C TYR A 288 -1.63 -1.09 17.69
N VAL A 289 -0.30 -1.12 17.74
CA VAL A 289 0.51 -1.68 16.63
C VAL A 289 0.75 -3.16 16.88
N GLY A 290 0.41 -4.01 15.91
CA GLY A 290 0.55 -5.46 16.00
C GLY A 290 2.00 -5.94 15.83
N THR A 291 2.27 -7.15 16.36
CA THR A 291 3.57 -7.83 16.29
C THR A 291 4.05 -7.99 14.84
N ASP A 292 3.15 -8.36 13.93
CA ASP A 292 3.46 -8.56 12.51
C ASP A 292 3.99 -7.29 11.83
N VAL A 293 3.42 -6.13 12.17
CA VAL A 293 3.84 -4.82 11.67
C VAL A 293 5.20 -4.44 12.22
N LEU A 294 5.43 -4.67 13.52
CA LEU A 294 6.71 -4.35 14.15
C LEU A 294 7.84 -5.25 13.65
N LEU A 295 7.61 -6.56 13.51
CA LEU A 295 8.61 -7.48 12.96
C LEU A 295 8.97 -7.10 11.52
N ARG A 296 7.99 -6.68 10.72
CA ARG A 296 8.26 -6.16 9.38
C ARG A 296 9.09 -4.87 9.42
N ALA A 297 8.74 -3.91 10.27
CA ALA A 297 9.50 -2.67 10.44
C ALA A 297 10.93 -2.92 10.96
N LEU A 298 11.16 -3.93 11.79
CA LEU A 298 12.50 -4.34 12.22
C LEU A 298 13.27 -5.00 11.07
N SER A 299 12.60 -5.83 10.26
CA SER A 299 13.22 -6.52 9.13
C SER A 299 13.71 -5.58 8.01
N GLU A 300 13.17 -4.36 7.95
CA GLU A 300 13.54 -3.35 6.97
C GLU A 300 14.79 -2.53 7.36
N HIS A 301 15.39 -2.76 8.55
CA HIS A 301 16.45 -1.91 9.10
C HIS A 301 17.64 -1.67 8.16
N PHE A 302 18.06 -2.69 7.43
CA PHE A 302 19.20 -2.64 6.49
C PHE A 302 18.80 -2.39 5.03
N LEU A 303 17.52 -2.16 4.75
CA LEU A 303 17.11 -1.75 3.41
C LEU A 303 17.48 -0.28 3.17
N PRO A 304 17.67 0.13 1.91
CA PRO A 304 17.78 1.55 1.57
C PRO A 304 16.59 2.33 2.14
N PRO A 305 16.76 3.58 2.61
CA PRO A 305 15.67 4.35 3.23
C PRO A 305 14.39 4.44 2.40
N ALA A 306 14.51 4.42 1.06
CA ALA A 306 13.39 4.38 0.12
C ALA A 306 12.55 3.10 0.26
N ASP A 307 13.18 1.96 0.54
CA ASP A 307 12.55 0.64 0.58
C ASP A 307 12.13 0.22 2.01
N GLN A 308 12.35 1.10 3.01
CA GLN A 308 11.92 0.92 4.41
C GLN A 308 10.43 1.22 4.63
N VAL A 309 9.58 0.64 3.80
CA VAL A 309 8.18 1.04 3.63
C VAL A 309 7.38 1.05 4.95
N THR A 310 7.47 -0.01 5.75
CA THR A 310 6.74 -0.13 7.03
C THR A 310 7.27 0.86 8.04
N ARG A 311 8.60 0.99 8.16
CA ARG A 311 9.24 1.96 9.06
C ARG A 311 8.80 3.38 8.73
N ASN A 312 8.82 3.72 7.45
CA ASN A 312 8.42 5.04 6.98
C ASN A 312 6.92 5.28 7.19
N THR A 313 6.08 4.26 7.03
CA THR A 313 4.63 4.39 7.29
C THR A 313 4.36 4.73 8.76
N LEU A 314 5.03 4.06 9.70
CA LEU A 314 4.93 4.37 11.11
C LEU A 314 5.46 5.78 11.42
N ALA A 315 6.61 6.15 10.86
CA ALA A 315 7.18 7.48 11.03
C ALA A 315 6.24 8.59 10.51
N ILE A 316 5.68 8.41 9.32
CA ILE A 316 4.71 9.33 8.72
C ILE A 316 3.45 9.42 9.57
N ALA A 317 2.90 8.30 10.02
CA ALA A 317 1.72 8.28 10.88
C ALA A 317 1.98 9.09 12.17
N ALA A 318 3.11 8.86 12.83
CA ALA A 318 3.51 9.57 14.04
C ALA A 318 3.71 11.08 13.79
N GLN A 319 4.39 11.46 12.70
CA GLN A 319 4.58 12.87 12.31
C GLN A 319 3.26 13.58 12.01
N GLN A 320 2.28 12.88 11.45
CA GLN A 320 0.94 13.41 11.21
C GLN A 320 0.10 13.52 12.49
N GLY A 321 0.58 13.02 13.63
CA GLY A 321 -0.07 13.13 14.95
C GLY A 321 -0.68 11.83 15.47
N ALA A 322 -0.58 10.71 14.73
CA ALA A 322 -1.07 9.42 15.22
C ALA A 322 -0.28 8.99 16.47
N LYS A 323 -0.99 8.50 17.48
CA LYS A 323 -0.43 7.87 18.66
C LYS A 323 -0.20 6.39 18.38
N LEU A 324 1.05 6.00 18.17
CA LEU A 324 1.45 4.60 18.02
C LEU A 324 1.68 3.96 19.38
N ILE A 325 1.06 2.81 19.63
CA ILE A 325 0.99 2.21 20.96
C ILE A 325 1.60 0.82 20.93
N LEU A 326 2.64 0.65 21.75
CA LEU A 326 3.28 -0.63 22.01
C LEU A 326 2.64 -1.22 23.27
N THR A 327 2.06 -2.41 23.17
CA THR A 327 1.46 -3.09 24.32
C THR A 327 2.39 -4.14 24.89
N ALA A 328 2.26 -4.46 26.18
CA ALA A 328 3.04 -5.53 26.81
C ALA A 328 2.91 -6.89 26.09
N PRO A 329 1.71 -7.36 25.67
CA PRO A 329 1.58 -8.60 24.90
C PRO A 329 2.36 -8.58 23.58
N VAL A 330 2.27 -7.48 22.82
CA VAL A 330 2.99 -7.33 21.55
C VAL A 330 4.50 -7.32 21.76
N LEU A 331 4.98 -6.60 22.79
CA LEU A 331 6.40 -6.59 23.14
C LEU A 331 6.91 -8.00 23.45
N ASN A 332 6.17 -8.75 24.26
CA ASN A 332 6.50 -10.14 24.61
C ASN A 332 6.58 -11.03 23.36
N GLU A 333 5.65 -10.86 22.41
CA GLU A 333 5.65 -11.61 21.16
C GLU A 333 6.83 -11.27 20.24
N VAL A 334 7.19 -9.99 20.13
CA VAL A 334 8.39 -9.56 19.36
C VAL A 334 9.65 -10.19 19.95
N CYS A 335 9.84 -10.12 21.27
CA CYS A 335 10.99 -10.73 21.93
C CYS A 335 10.99 -12.26 21.79
N SER A 336 9.82 -12.90 21.93
CA SER A 336 9.67 -14.34 21.71
C SER A 336 10.03 -14.73 20.28
N HIS A 337 9.64 -13.93 19.29
CA HIS A 337 10.00 -14.17 17.89
C HIS A 337 11.52 -14.08 17.66
N LEU A 338 12.21 -13.11 18.27
CA LEU A 338 13.67 -13.00 18.18
C LEU A 338 14.38 -14.22 18.80
N ARG A 339 13.89 -14.70 19.96
CA ARG A 339 14.40 -15.93 20.61
C ARG A 339 14.19 -17.17 19.73
N VAL A 340 13.02 -17.30 19.11
CA VAL A 340 12.74 -18.39 18.15
C VAL A 340 13.67 -18.30 16.94
N CYS A 341 13.88 -17.10 16.39
CA CYS A 341 14.82 -16.90 15.28
C CYS A 341 16.24 -17.31 15.66
N ASP A 342 16.67 -16.98 16.88
CA ASP A 342 17.99 -17.34 17.37
C ASP A 342 18.16 -18.86 17.55
N HIS A 343 17.14 -19.56 18.04
CA HIS A 343 17.14 -21.03 18.06
C HIS A 343 17.20 -21.62 16.65
N GLU A 344 16.38 -21.13 15.73
CA GLU A 344 16.37 -21.58 14.34
C GLU A 344 17.73 -21.36 13.66
N TYR A 345 18.34 -20.19 13.87
CA TYR A 345 19.67 -19.89 13.35
C TYR A 345 20.71 -20.86 13.88
N ARG A 346 20.80 -21.03 15.20
CA ARG A 346 21.78 -21.92 15.85
C ARG A 346 21.65 -23.38 15.38
N ASN A 347 20.43 -23.85 15.11
CA ASN A 347 20.19 -25.25 14.77
C ASN A 347 20.31 -25.55 13.27
N HIS A 348 20.01 -24.59 12.39
CA HIS A 348 19.80 -24.86 10.98
C HIS A 348 20.61 -23.99 10.01
N ILE A 349 21.16 -22.86 10.47
CA ILE A 349 21.79 -21.88 9.57
C ILE A 349 23.25 -21.62 9.97
N ALA A 350 23.55 -21.58 11.27
CA ALA A 350 24.87 -21.26 11.80
C ALA A 350 25.97 -22.13 11.17
N GLY A 351 27.05 -21.48 10.73
CA GLY A 351 28.17 -22.10 10.00
C GLY A 351 27.99 -22.11 8.48
N SER A 352 26.76 -21.96 7.97
CA SER A 352 26.46 -22.01 6.53
C SER A 352 26.12 -20.65 5.92
N GLU A 353 25.91 -19.61 6.73
CA GLU A 353 25.42 -18.29 6.31
C GLU A 353 26.22 -17.63 5.17
N ASP A 354 27.55 -17.80 5.16
CA ASP A 354 28.44 -17.26 4.13
C ASP A 354 28.25 -17.91 2.75
N HIS A 355 27.68 -19.11 2.72
CA HIS A 355 27.57 -19.94 1.52
C HIS A 355 26.14 -20.04 1.00
N LEU A 356 25.16 -19.49 1.73
CA LEU A 356 23.75 -19.62 1.37
C LEU A 356 23.42 -18.80 0.11
N PRO A 357 23.01 -19.45 -1.00
CA PRO A 357 22.55 -18.72 -2.17
C PRO A 357 21.21 -18.04 -1.88
N TYR A 358 20.96 -16.94 -2.59
CA TYR A 358 19.73 -16.16 -2.50
C TYR A 358 18.45 -17.02 -2.61
N GLU A 359 18.49 -18.06 -3.46
CA GLU A 359 17.35 -18.96 -3.70
C GLU A 359 16.99 -19.85 -2.50
N ILE A 360 17.94 -20.09 -1.59
CA ILE A 360 17.67 -20.75 -0.32
C ILE A 360 17.22 -19.71 0.71
N ILE A 361 17.93 -18.57 0.80
CA ILE A 361 17.63 -17.49 1.77
C ILE A 361 16.17 -17.03 1.67
N ARG A 362 15.63 -16.86 0.45
CA ARG A 362 14.23 -16.44 0.24
C ARG A 362 13.17 -17.36 0.87
N ASN A 363 13.54 -18.63 1.10
CA ASN A 363 12.68 -19.67 1.64
C ASN A 363 12.79 -19.84 3.15
N VAL A 364 13.80 -19.23 3.80
CA VAL A 364 13.92 -19.22 5.27
C VAL A 364 12.60 -18.72 5.86
N PRO A 365 11.97 -19.40 6.83
CA PRO A 365 10.60 -19.11 7.25
C PRO A 365 10.46 -17.81 8.06
N HIS A 366 11.44 -17.48 8.89
CA HIS A 366 11.40 -16.31 9.77
C HIS A 366 11.86 -15.02 9.07
N ILE A 367 11.11 -13.93 9.24
CA ILE A 367 11.40 -12.66 8.58
C ILE A 367 12.67 -11.98 9.06
N MET A 368 12.96 -12.09 10.36
CA MET A 368 14.16 -11.51 10.94
C MET A 368 15.42 -12.24 10.47
N LEU A 369 15.37 -13.57 10.34
CA LEU A 369 16.49 -14.34 9.78
C LEU A 369 16.74 -14.03 8.31
N ARG A 370 15.67 -13.91 7.51
CA ARG A 370 15.82 -13.47 6.11
C ARG A 370 16.43 -12.08 6.01
N ALA A 371 15.96 -11.14 6.82
CA ALA A 371 16.50 -9.79 6.84
C ALA A 371 17.99 -9.78 7.20
N PHE A 372 18.37 -10.55 8.22
CA PHE A 372 19.77 -10.78 8.55
C PHE A 372 20.54 -11.34 7.36
N LEU A 373 20.10 -12.45 6.76
CA LEU A 373 20.83 -13.11 5.68
C LEU A 373 20.94 -12.22 4.43
N TYR A 374 19.89 -11.46 4.09
CA TYR A 374 19.96 -10.48 3.01
C TYR A 374 20.94 -9.36 3.30
N ALA A 375 20.92 -8.79 4.51
CA ALA A 375 21.90 -7.79 4.91
C ALA A 375 23.32 -8.39 4.94
N HIS A 376 23.43 -9.63 5.37
CA HIS A 376 24.69 -10.35 5.46
C HIS A 376 25.26 -10.64 4.07
N ILE A 377 24.50 -10.97 3.03
CA ILE A 377 25.10 -11.17 1.69
C ILE A 377 25.26 -9.85 0.90
N ASN A 378 24.69 -8.75 1.35
CA ASN A 378 24.72 -7.48 0.64
C ASN A 378 26.06 -6.77 0.81
N THR A 379 26.86 -6.72 -0.25
CA THR A 379 28.17 -6.08 -0.28
C THR A 379 28.10 -4.55 -0.22
N ASP A 380 26.99 -3.95 -0.64
CA ASP A 380 26.83 -2.50 -0.74
C ASP A 380 26.70 -1.83 0.63
N LEU A 381 26.37 -2.61 1.66
CA LEU A 381 26.31 -2.13 3.04
C LEU A 381 27.69 -1.81 3.64
N GLY A 382 28.78 -2.28 3.02
CA GLY A 382 30.15 -2.00 3.48
C GLY A 382 30.32 -2.33 4.97
N SER A 383 30.78 -1.35 5.76
CA SER A 383 30.98 -1.50 7.21
C SER A 383 29.69 -1.61 8.02
N SER A 384 28.53 -1.29 7.44
CA SER A 384 27.22 -1.43 8.10
C SER A 384 26.68 -2.86 8.00
N ARG A 385 27.30 -3.73 7.20
CA ARG A 385 26.91 -5.13 7.06
C ARG A 385 27.04 -5.88 8.39
N PRO A 386 25.99 -6.58 8.86
CA PRO A 386 26.11 -7.41 10.06
C PRO A 386 27.02 -8.60 9.79
N SER A 387 28.10 -8.73 10.58
CA SER A 387 29.08 -9.81 10.41
C SER A 387 28.51 -11.19 10.76
N ASN A 388 27.55 -11.27 11.67
CA ASN A 388 26.88 -12.50 12.07
C ASN A 388 25.50 -12.18 12.68
N TRP A 389 24.74 -13.23 13.03
CA TRP A 389 23.42 -13.08 13.62
C TRP A 389 23.43 -12.25 14.92
N GLN A 390 24.47 -12.40 15.74
CA GLN A 390 24.61 -11.68 17.00
C GLN A 390 24.73 -10.17 16.75
N GLY A 391 25.58 -9.78 15.80
CA GLY A 391 25.73 -8.39 15.35
C GLY A 391 24.44 -7.80 14.79
N PHE A 392 23.63 -8.61 14.11
CA PHE A 392 22.30 -8.20 13.66
C PHE A 392 21.32 -7.98 14.82
N VAL A 393 21.25 -8.89 15.80
CA VAL A 393 20.37 -8.76 16.97
C VAL A 393 20.76 -7.58 17.86
N ASN A 394 22.06 -7.30 17.98
CA ASN A 394 22.61 -6.14 18.72
C ASN A 394 22.10 -4.78 18.22
N MET A 395 21.49 -4.71 17.03
CA MET A 395 20.82 -3.51 16.56
C MET A 395 19.52 -3.18 17.33
N PHE A 396 18.95 -4.17 18.03
CA PHE A 396 17.63 -4.07 18.67
C PHE A 396 17.67 -4.31 20.18
N CYS A 397 18.56 -5.20 20.65
CA CYS A 397 18.79 -5.50 22.06
C CYS A 397 20.16 -6.15 22.25
N ASP A 398 20.70 -6.15 23.47
CA ASP A 398 21.98 -6.82 23.74
C ASP A 398 21.83 -8.35 23.59
N TYR A 399 22.64 -8.96 22.72
CA TYR A 399 22.54 -10.39 22.38
C TYR A 399 22.73 -11.35 23.58
N PRO A 400 23.70 -11.14 24.49
CA PRO A 400 23.83 -11.96 25.70
C PRO A 400 22.55 -11.97 26.54
N ASP A 401 21.80 -10.88 26.50
CA ASP A 401 20.56 -10.71 27.25
C ASP A 401 19.33 -11.24 26.52
N LEU A 402 19.43 -11.68 25.26
CA LEU A 402 18.30 -12.08 24.40
C LEU A 402 17.33 -13.06 25.08
N HIS A 403 17.88 -14.00 25.85
CA HIS A 403 17.14 -15.06 26.55
C HIS A 403 16.79 -14.70 28.00
N HIS A 404 17.12 -13.49 28.43
CA HIS A 404 16.80 -12.94 29.75
C HIS A 404 15.65 -11.91 29.68
N ASP A 405 15.07 -11.61 30.84
CA ASP A 405 13.96 -10.64 30.95
C ASP A 405 14.42 -9.19 30.69
N SER A 406 15.72 -8.90 30.81
CA SER A 406 16.29 -7.60 30.46
C SER A 406 16.06 -7.22 29.00
N THR A 407 15.99 -8.19 28.09
CA THR A 407 15.65 -7.97 26.66
C THR A 407 14.35 -7.20 26.47
N LEU A 408 13.35 -7.42 27.33
CA LEU A 408 12.08 -6.69 27.22
C LEU A 408 12.30 -5.19 27.38
N LYS A 409 13.24 -4.76 28.23
CA LYS A 409 13.54 -3.35 28.44
C LYS A 409 14.23 -2.75 27.22
N ASP A 410 15.21 -3.45 26.66
CA ASP A 410 15.99 -2.99 25.52
C ASP A 410 15.14 -2.89 24.25
N VAL A 411 14.40 -3.95 23.92
CA VAL A 411 13.51 -3.97 22.76
C VAL A 411 12.41 -2.92 22.91
N ARG A 412 11.84 -2.75 24.11
CA ARG A 412 10.87 -1.68 24.38
C ARG A 412 11.49 -0.31 24.12
N LEU A 413 12.68 -0.04 24.67
CA LEU A 413 13.35 1.24 24.49
C LEU A 413 13.62 1.51 23.01
N TYR A 414 14.15 0.53 22.29
CA TYR A 414 14.38 0.62 20.85
C TYR A 414 13.08 0.95 20.10
N LEU A 415 12.01 0.17 20.29
CA LEU A 415 10.76 0.33 19.56
C LEU A 415 10.10 1.69 19.85
N CYS A 416 10.10 2.11 21.12
CA CYS A 416 9.57 3.41 21.52
C CYS A 416 10.33 4.57 20.89
N LEU A 417 11.67 4.51 20.86
CA LEU A 417 12.50 5.56 20.26
C LEU A 417 12.43 5.55 18.73
N ALA A 418 12.62 4.38 18.11
CA ALA A 418 12.70 4.24 16.65
C ALA A 418 11.40 4.62 15.94
N PHE A 419 10.24 4.35 16.57
CA PHE A 419 8.93 4.56 15.96
C PHE A 419 8.05 5.56 16.71
N ASN A 420 8.60 6.32 17.68
CA ASN A 420 7.85 7.28 18.50
C ASN A 420 6.60 6.65 19.17
N MET A 421 6.76 5.45 19.73
CA MET A 421 5.65 4.70 20.34
C MET A 421 5.49 4.98 21.83
N GLN A 422 4.25 4.90 22.31
CA GLN A 422 3.95 4.93 23.73
C GLN A 422 3.68 3.52 24.24
N TYR A 423 4.43 3.10 25.26
CA TYR A 423 4.23 1.81 25.90
C TYR A 423 2.98 1.80 26.79
N ARG A 424 2.27 0.67 26.80
CA ARG A 424 1.17 0.35 27.72
C ARG A 424 1.38 -0.99 28.39
N SER A 425 1.37 -1.01 29.72
CA SER A 425 1.47 -2.24 30.52
C SER A 425 0.17 -3.06 30.45
N GLU A 426 0.23 -4.31 30.94
CA GLU A 426 -0.98 -5.13 31.09
C GLU A 426 -1.99 -4.50 32.06
N ASP A 427 -1.52 -3.91 33.16
CA ASP A 427 -2.35 -3.21 34.13
C ASP A 427 -3.10 -2.03 33.49
N GLU A 428 -2.42 -1.25 32.65
CA GLU A 428 -3.07 -0.15 31.92
C GLU A 428 -4.11 -0.69 30.93
N LEU A 429 -3.83 -1.82 30.28
CA LEU A 429 -4.75 -2.44 29.32
C LEU A 429 -5.98 -3.04 30.00
N ALA A 430 -5.84 -3.57 31.23
CA ALA A 430 -6.94 -4.16 32.00
C ALA A 430 -8.11 -3.19 32.24
N HIS A 431 -7.88 -1.88 32.12
CA HIS A 431 -8.93 -0.87 32.20
C HIS A 431 -9.81 -0.76 30.95
N TYR A 432 -9.49 -1.49 29.88
CA TYR A 432 -10.14 -1.39 28.58
C TYR A 432 -10.77 -2.70 28.11
N TYR A 433 -10.78 -3.76 28.93
CA TYR A 433 -11.41 -5.02 28.57
C TYR A 433 -12.02 -5.72 29.79
N ASP A 434 -13.04 -6.57 29.55
CA ASP A 434 -13.53 -7.52 30.54
C ASP A 434 -12.71 -8.82 30.43
N ALA A 435 -12.01 -9.18 31.52
CA ALA A 435 -11.17 -10.38 31.55
C ALA A 435 -11.95 -11.65 31.18
N LYS A 436 -13.22 -11.77 31.59
CA LYS A 436 -14.05 -12.94 31.26
C LYS A 436 -14.38 -13.02 29.78
N GLU A 437 -14.59 -11.88 29.14
CA GLU A 437 -14.84 -11.81 27.69
C GLU A 437 -13.57 -12.14 26.91
N VAL A 438 -12.42 -11.63 27.34
CA VAL A 438 -11.11 -11.95 26.75
C VAL A 438 -10.79 -13.43 26.88
N ASP A 439 -10.98 -14.04 28.04
CA ASP A 439 -10.68 -15.46 28.25
C ASP A 439 -11.61 -16.35 27.41
N ARG A 440 -12.90 -16.01 27.32
CA ARG A 440 -13.85 -16.72 26.46
C ARG A 440 -13.47 -16.63 24.98
N LEU A 441 -13.11 -15.44 24.51
CA LEU A 441 -12.70 -15.23 23.12
C LEU A 441 -11.36 -15.90 22.82
N GLY A 442 -10.41 -15.82 23.75
CA GLY A 442 -9.11 -16.50 23.68
C GLY A 442 -9.27 -18.01 23.57
N ALA A 443 -10.15 -18.62 24.37
CA ALA A 443 -10.44 -20.06 24.27
C ALA A 443 -11.07 -20.46 22.92
N ALA A 444 -11.91 -19.61 22.33
CA ALA A 444 -12.46 -19.85 21.00
C ALA A 444 -11.38 -19.74 19.90
N LEU A 445 -10.43 -18.83 20.06
CA LEU A 445 -9.29 -18.63 19.15
C LEU A 445 -8.23 -19.74 19.27
N ALA A 446 -8.02 -20.28 20.47
CA ALA A 446 -7.08 -21.38 20.72
C ALA A 446 -7.42 -22.66 19.94
N GLN A 447 -8.69 -22.84 19.52
CA GLN A 447 -9.07 -23.97 18.68
C GLN A 447 -8.45 -23.91 17.27
N SER A 448 -8.07 -22.73 16.80
CA SER A 448 -7.46 -22.51 15.48
C SER A 448 -6.00 -22.09 15.56
N LYS A 449 -5.57 -21.44 16.65
CA LYS A 449 -4.16 -21.11 16.93
C LYS A 449 -3.52 -22.21 17.79
N LYS A 450 -2.37 -22.75 17.37
CA LYS A 450 -1.60 -23.77 18.13
C LYS A 450 -1.06 -23.28 19.50
N ASN A 451 -1.32 -22.04 19.90
CA ASN A 451 -0.77 -21.40 21.09
C ASN A 451 -1.82 -20.53 21.80
N ASP A 452 -2.20 -20.95 23.00
CA ASP A 452 -3.23 -20.31 23.84
C ASP A 452 -2.86 -18.88 24.25
N VAL A 453 -1.57 -18.59 24.44
CA VAL A 453 -1.09 -17.25 24.80
C VAL A 453 -1.31 -16.28 23.65
N LEU A 454 -0.96 -16.68 22.43
CA LEU A 454 -1.19 -15.85 21.23
C LEU A 454 -2.69 -15.62 21.00
N ALA A 455 -3.50 -16.66 21.18
CA ALA A 455 -4.96 -16.56 21.07
C ALA A 455 -5.55 -15.58 22.10
N ARG A 456 -5.05 -15.59 23.33
CA ARG A 456 -5.49 -14.65 24.38
C ARG A 456 -5.02 -13.22 24.11
N ASN A 457 -3.81 -13.02 23.62
CA ASN A 457 -3.27 -11.69 23.29
C ASN A 457 -4.09 -11.00 22.20
N ASP A 458 -4.43 -11.74 21.16
CA ASP A 458 -5.36 -11.31 20.10
C ASP A 458 -6.72 -10.87 20.64
N ALA A 459 -7.32 -11.70 21.49
CA ALA A 459 -8.60 -11.40 22.13
C ALA A 459 -8.52 -10.13 22.99
N LEU A 460 -7.41 -9.95 23.71
CA LEU A 460 -7.14 -8.77 24.53
C LEU A 460 -7.06 -7.52 23.66
N LEU A 461 -6.27 -7.53 22.57
CA LEU A 461 -6.12 -6.37 21.69
C LEU A 461 -7.43 -5.98 21.02
N ALA A 462 -8.19 -6.96 20.53
CA ALA A 462 -9.51 -6.71 19.96
C ALA A 462 -10.45 -6.04 20.98
N SER A 463 -10.49 -6.57 22.22
CA SER A 463 -11.32 -6.03 23.29
C SER A 463 -10.87 -4.63 23.74
N ALA A 464 -9.55 -4.41 23.84
CA ALA A 464 -8.97 -3.13 24.25
C ALA A 464 -9.31 -1.98 23.28
N VAL A 465 -9.37 -2.27 21.97
CA VAL A 465 -9.83 -1.30 20.96
C VAL A 465 -11.26 -0.84 21.30
N TYR A 466 -12.18 -1.78 21.50
CA TYR A 466 -13.57 -1.43 21.80
C TYR A 466 -13.73 -0.71 23.14
N GLY A 467 -13.11 -1.19 24.21
CA GLY A 467 -13.21 -0.53 25.51
C GLY A 467 -12.62 0.88 25.48
N ARG A 468 -11.56 1.11 24.70
CA ARG A 468 -11.02 2.46 24.52
C ARG A 468 -11.98 3.37 23.76
N ARG A 469 -12.62 2.88 22.68
CA ARG A 469 -13.65 3.64 21.94
C ARG A 469 -14.79 4.09 22.86
N VAL A 470 -15.28 3.17 23.70
CA VAL A 470 -16.30 3.47 24.71
C VAL A 470 -15.82 4.53 25.69
N LYS A 471 -14.60 4.40 26.23
CA LYS A 471 -14.04 5.36 27.19
C LYS A 471 -13.84 6.76 26.58
N ARG A 472 -13.41 6.84 25.32
CA ARG A 472 -13.27 8.10 24.57
C ARG A 472 -14.59 8.65 24.06
N ARG A 473 -15.70 7.91 24.20
CA ARG A 473 -16.99 8.23 23.59
C ARG A 473 -16.84 8.49 22.09
N GLU A 474 -16.03 7.66 21.44
CA GLU A 474 -15.91 7.69 19.98
C GLU A 474 -17.27 7.32 19.40
N ASP A 475 -17.85 8.25 18.66
CA ASP A 475 -19.08 8.04 17.92
C ASP A 475 -18.73 7.81 16.46
N ALA A 476 -19.20 6.70 15.89
CA ALA A 476 -19.11 6.43 14.48
C ALA A 476 -20.14 7.31 13.76
N SER A 477 -19.83 8.60 13.58
CA SER A 477 -20.71 9.53 12.87
C SER A 477 -20.91 8.99 11.44
N ALA A 478 -22.07 8.36 11.19
CA ALA A 478 -22.49 7.67 9.97
C ALA A 478 -21.70 6.41 9.52
N THR A 479 -20.39 6.26 9.74
CA THR A 479 -19.63 5.03 9.43
C THR A 479 -18.54 4.73 10.47
N GLU A 480 -18.13 3.46 10.59
CA GLU A 480 -17.08 3.01 11.52
C GLU A 480 -15.71 3.65 11.27
N PHE A 481 -15.48 4.21 10.08
CA PHE A 481 -14.25 4.90 9.70
C PHE A 481 -14.11 6.30 10.32
N GLY A 482 -15.17 6.80 10.98
CA GLY A 482 -15.10 7.96 11.88
C GLY A 482 -14.36 7.69 13.20
N LEU A 483 -14.11 6.42 13.53
CA LEU A 483 -13.43 6.02 14.76
C LEU A 483 -11.93 6.29 14.65
N SER A 484 -11.31 6.69 15.77
CA SER A 484 -9.89 7.04 15.82
C SER A 484 -9.03 5.92 16.41
N THR A 485 -9.61 5.04 17.22
CA THR A 485 -8.88 3.91 17.82
C THR A 485 -8.96 2.65 16.95
N TRP A 486 -7.80 2.06 16.62
CA TRP A 486 -7.68 0.86 15.78
C TRP A 486 -6.54 -0.06 16.23
N TRP A 487 -6.64 -1.35 15.92
CA TRP A 487 -5.52 -2.28 15.93
C TRP A 487 -4.90 -2.36 14.53
N LEU A 488 -3.68 -1.87 14.38
CA LEU A 488 -2.91 -1.89 13.14
C LEU A 488 -2.23 -3.24 12.96
N THR A 489 -2.78 -4.10 12.10
CA THR A 489 -2.25 -5.44 11.84
C THR A 489 -2.69 -5.96 10.45
N GLY A 490 -1.84 -6.77 9.83
CA GLY A 490 -2.15 -7.56 8.64
C GLY A 490 -2.68 -8.97 8.96
N GLU A 491 -2.74 -9.38 10.23
CA GLU A 491 -3.22 -10.71 10.60
C GLU A 491 -4.75 -10.82 10.46
N THR A 492 -5.24 -11.52 9.45
CA THR A 492 -6.68 -11.67 9.22
C THR A 492 -7.29 -12.92 9.86
N SER A 493 -6.46 -13.82 10.40
CA SER A 493 -6.87 -15.14 10.95
C SER A 493 -7.95 -15.01 12.03
N ILE A 494 -7.82 -13.99 12.89
CA ILE A 494 -8.69 -13.69 14.02
C ILE A 494 -10.13 -13.35 13.59
N LEU A 495 -10.32 -12.78 12.40
CA LEU A 495 -11.63 -12.31 11.90
C LEU A 495 -12.66 -13.45 11.77
N ARG A 496 -12.21 -14.69 11.61
CA ARG A 496 -13.11 -15.87 11.61
C ARG A 496 -13.83 -16.08 12.93
N HIS A 497 -13.23 -15.63 14.03
CA HIS A 497 -13.67 -15.93 15.39
C HIS A 497 -14.22 -14.71 16.13
N THR A 498 -14.01 -13.50 15.61
CA THR A 498 -14.48 -12.24 16.22
C THR A 498 -15.74 -11.67 15.57
N ARG A 499 -16.45 -12.46 14.73
CA ARG A 499 -17.69 -12.02 14.06
C ARG A 499 -18.75 -11.52 15.04
N ASP A 500 -18.96 -12.24 16.13
CA ASP A 500 -19.94 -11.85 17.15
C ASP A 500 -19.50 -10.59 17.91
N LEU A 501 -18.20 -10.41 18.11
CA LEU A 501 -17.63 -9.20 18.70
C LEU A 501 -17.86 -7.97 17.80
N VAL A 502 -17.57 -8.10 16.50
CA VAL A 502 -17.82 -7.03 15.51
C VAL A 502 -19.31 -6.69 15.43
N ARG A 503 -20.20 -7.70 15.45
CA ARG A 503 -21.65 -7.49 15.49
C ARG A 503 -22.11 -6.79 16.75
N LYS A 504 -21.60 -7.18 17.92
CA LYS A 504 -21.91 -6.58 19.22
C LYS A 504 -21.58 -5.07 19.25
N HIS A 505 -20.47 -4.68 18.65
CA HIS A 505 -20.00 -3.29 18.66
C HIS A 505 -20.36 -2.50 17.38
N ASN A 506 -20.96 -3.15 16.39
CA ASN A 506 -21.33 -2.59 15.07
C ASN A 506 -20.19 -1.83 14.35
N ALA A 507 -18.94 -2.19 14.63
CA ALA A 507 -17.76 -1.53 14.08
C ALA A 507 -16.57 -2.49 14.01
N GLN A 508 -15.79 -2.45 12.93
CA GLN A 508 -14.51 -3.17 12.82
C GLN A 508 -13.48 -2.60 13.80
N TYR A 509 -12.61 -3.45 14.35
CA TYR A 509 -11.55 -3.05 15.31
C TYR A 509 -10.14 -3.02 14.69
N MET A 510 -9.97 -3.59 13.51
CA MET A 510 -8.67 -3.72 12.83
C MET A 510 -8.53 -2.73 11.68
N MET A 511 -7.30 -2.26 11.49
CA MET A 511 -6.86 -1.46 10.34
C MET A 511 -5.66 -2.14 9.72
N ARG A 512 -5.70 -2.41 8.41
CA ARG A 512 -4.55 -2.95 7.71
C ARG A 512 -3.49 -1.86 7.47
N PRO A 513 -2.19 -2.18 7.52
CA PRO A 513 -1.11 -1.23 7.26
C PRO A 513 -1.16 -0.58 5.86
N ASP A 514 -1.54 -1.35 4.84
CA ASP A 514 -1.72 -0.83 3.48
C ASP A 514 -2.88 0.17 3.39
N PHE A 515 -3.92 -0.02 4.20
CA PHE A 515 -4.99 0.96 4.29
C PHE A 515 -4.49 2.23 4.96
N LEU A 516 -3.83 2.13 6.12
CA LEU A 516 -3.22 3.31 6.76
C LEU A 516 -2.35 4.11 5.78
N LEU A 517 -1.56 3.44 4.95
CA LEU A 517 -0.77 4.09 3.91
C LEU A 517 -1.64 4.87 2.91
N ASN A 518 -2.70 4.26 2.38
CA ASN A 518 -3.63 4.93 1.48
C ASN A 518 -4.35 6.13 2.14
N PHE A 519 -4.67 6.03 3.43
CA PHE A 519 -5.23 7.14 4.19
C PHE A 519 -4.22 8.29 4.31
N LEU A 520 -2.95 7.96 4.58
CA LEU A 520 -1.87 8.94 4.69
C LEU A 520 -1.53 9.57 3.34
N THR A 521 -1.53 8.82 2.23
CA THR A 521 -1.27 9.37 0.89
C THR A 521 -2.36 10.35 0.45
N LEU A 522 -3.60 10.13 0.88
CA LEU A 522 -4.75 10.98 0.53
C LEU A 522 -4.92 12.18 1.49
N ALA A 523 -4.24 12.21 2.64
CA ALA A 523 -4.41 13.28 3.61
C ALA A 523 -3.84 14.64 3.13
N PRO A 524 -4.54 15.78 3.31
CA PRO A 524 -4.07 17.10 2.84
C PRO A 524 -2.74 17.55 3.46
N LYS A 525 -2.57 17.27 4.76
CA LYS A 525 -1.33 17.56 5.52
C LYS A 525 -0.17 16.66 5.11
N ALA A 526 -0.41 15.67 4.25
CA ALA A 526 0.62 14.80 3.74
C ALA A 526 1.36 15.39 2.54
N ALA A 527 1.05 16.59 2.03
CA ALA A 527 1.84 17.19 0.95
C ALA A 527 3.32 17.36 1.34
N ASP A 528 3.59 18.06 2.44
CA ASP A 528 4.96 18.27 2.97
C ASP A 528 5.66 16.95 3.32
N VAL A 529 4.87 15.97 3.78
CA VAL A 529 5.38 14.64 4.14
C VAL A 529 5.60 13.78 2.89
N ARG A 530 4.77 13.88 1.86
CA ARG A 530 4.99 13.22 0.55
C ARG A 530 6.21 13.78 -0.14
N THR A 531 6.54 15.07 0.02
CA THR A 531 7.81 15.62 -0.45
C THR A 531 8.99 15.04 0.32
N THR A 532 8.87 14.97 1.66
CA THR A 532 9.90 14.41 2.56
C THR A 532 10.14 12.91 2.33
N PHE A 533 9.09 12.18 1.99
CA PHE A 533 9.08 10.73 1.80
C PHE A 533 8.77 10.36 0.34
N LYS A 534 9.10 11.22 -0.62
CA LYS A 534 8.76 11.02 -2.05
C LYS A 534 9.33 9.72 -2.61
N ASN A 535 10.46 9.29 -2.05
CA ASN A 535 11.14 8.04 -2.43
C ASN A 535 10.57 6.79 -1.76
N VAL A 536 9.60 6.93 -0.86
CA VAL A 536 9.03 5.82 -0.06
C VAL A 536 7.68 5.36 -0.61
N PHE A 537 7.01 6.24 -1.35
CA PHE A 537 5.72 5.92 -1.93
C PHE A 537 5.87 5.43 -3.37
N PRO A 538 5.13 4.37 -3.75
CA PRO A 538 4.19 3.62 -2.95
C PRO A 538 4.83 2.39 -2.30
N GLY A 539 4.29 2.03 -1.16
CA GLY A 539 4.62 0.79 -0.50
C GLY A 539 3.78 -0.38 -0.98
N LEU A 540 4.40 -1.51 -1.31
CA LEU A 540 3.71 -2.79 -1.52
C LEU A 540 3.49 -3.50 -0.16
N LEU A 541 2.99 -2.75 0.83
CA LEU A 541 2.78 -3.19 2.22
C LEU A 541 1.84 -4.40 2.34
N GLY A 542 1.03 -4.68 1.32
CA GLY A 542 0.15 -5.85 1.29
C GLY A 542 0.54 -6.91 0.28
N VAL A 543 1.75 -6.89 -0.30
CA VAL A 543 2.12 -7.81 -1.39
C VAL A 543 3.26 -8.71 -0.98
N SER A 544 3.06 -10.01 -1.14
CA SER A 544 4.14 -11.00 -1.05
C SER A 544 4.57 -11.43 -2.45
N LEU A 545 5.84 -11.79 -2.64
CA LEU A 545 6.29 -12.32 -3.93
C LEU A 545 5.62 -13.66 -4.27
N GLY A 546 5.36 -14.49 -3.27
CA GLY A 546 4.72 -15.79 -3.41
C GLY A 546 4.59 -16.51 -2.07
N ARG A 547 3.92 -17.65 -2.09
CA ARG A 547 3.85 -18.55 -0.93
C ARG A 547 5.21 -19.23 -0.74
N ARG A 548 5.69 -19.27 0.50
CA ARG A 548 6.96 -19.90 0.84
C ARG A 548 6.81 -21.40 1.01
N MET A 549 7.96 -22.08 0.99
CA MET A 549 8.05 -23.47 1.43
C MET A 549 7.62 -23.59 2.89
N ASP A 550 7.04 -24.75 3.22
CA ASP A 550 6.77 -25.12 4.60
C ASP A 550 8.10 -25.28 5.39
N VAL A 551 8.05 -25.06 6.71
CA VAL A 551 9.21 -25.12 7.60
C VAL A 551 9.89 -26.48 7.52
N ASP A 552 9.13 -27.57 7.50
CA ASP A 552 9.68 -28.93 7.47
C ASP A 552 10.42 -29.18 6.14
N ALA A 553 9.87 -28.67 5.04
CA ALA A 553 10.50 -28.75 3.73
C ALA A 553 11.78 -27.89 3.65
N PHE A 554 11.78 -26.72 4.27
CA PHE A 554 12.97 -25.88 4.37
C PHE A 554 14.07 -26.56 5.20
N HIS A 555 13.74 -27.16 6.34
CA HIS A 555 14.69 -27.89 7.16
C HIS A 555 15.34 -29.06 6.42
N GLU A 556 14.59 -29.76 5.58
CA GLU A 556 15.15 -30.82 4.73
C GLU A 556 16.13 -30.27 3.68
N VAL A 557 15.77 -29.17 3.01
CA VAL A 557 16.68 -28.49 2.07
C VAL A 557 17.97 -28.06 2.77
N MET A 558 17.88 -27.51 3.98
CA MET A 558 19.05 -27.12 4.76
C MET A 558 19.93 -28.31 5.12
N ARG A 559 19.35 -29.43 5.57
CA ARG A 559 20.11 -30.67 5.85
C ARG A 559 20.88 -31.17 4.63
N LEU A 560 20.23 -31.18 3.46
CA LEU A 560 20.85 -31.59 2.20
C LEU A 560 21.99 -30.63 1.81
N PHE A 561 21.74 -29.32 1.89
CA PHE A 561 22.72 -28.28 1.57
C PHE A 561 23.98 -28.38 2.44
N THR A 562 23.81 -28.49 3.76
CA THR A 562 24.89 -28.67 4.74
C THR A 562 25.71 -29.93 4.44
N LYS A 563 25.04 -31.03 4.08
CA LYS A 563 25.70 -32.31 3.74
C LYS A 563 26.50 -32.24 2.44
N GLU A 564 25.98 -31.58 1.41
CA GLU A 564 26.64 -31.44 0.10
C GLU A 564 27.79 -30.42 0.13
N SER A 565 27.65 -29.36 0.95
CA SER A 565 28.63 -28.27 1.02
C SER A 565 29.83 -28.60 1.92
N GLY A 566 29.81 -29.73 2.64
CA GLY A 566 30.87 -30.11 3.59
C GLY A 566 30.96 -29.19 4.81
N VAL A 567 29.98 -28.31 5.00
CA VAL A 567 29.86 -27.41 6.14
C VAL A 567 29.16 -28.18 7.25
N GLY A 568 29.91 -28.77 8.19
CA GLY A 568 29.31 -29.44 9.34
C GLY A 568 28.70 -28.43 10.32
N VAL A 569 27.49 -28.70 10.82
CA VAL A 569 26.89 -28.00 11.97
C VAL A 569 27.48 -28.54 13.27
#